data_AF-A0A7S3HTQ7-F1
#
_entry.id   AF-A0A7S3HTQ7-F1
#
_cell.length_a   1.000
_cell.length_b   1.000
_cell.length_c   1.000
_cell.angle_alpha   90.00
_cell.angle_beta   90.00
_cell.angle_gamma   90.00
#
_symmetry.space_group_name_H-M   'P 1'
#
loop_
_entity.id
_entity.type
_entity.pdbx_description
1 polymer ?
#
loop_
_entity_poly.entity_id
_entity_poly.type
_entity_poly.pdbx_seq_one_letter_code
_entity_poly.pdbx_strand_id
1 'polypeptide(L)'
;MNGDGQLQHVENYMIEVVELVKEGVLILSQNMKILRCNEASKEMFNHQKLVGSTYTDFIHPNDVQTFQSTAMQVLGGYSMTPVTIEYRVNPKAHASVQELPTVQKSSGGSTRNYFGK
;
A
#
# COMPACT_ATOMS: atom_id res chain seq x y z
N MET A 1 7.33 19.37 -32.00
CA MET A 1 6.66 18.24 -31.33
C MET A 1 7.73 17.34 -30.75
N ASN A 2 8.09 17.50 -29.47
CA ASN A 2 9.07 16.65 -28.74
C ASN A 2 8.83 16.64 -27.20
N GLY A 3 7.74 17.23 -26.71
CA GLY A 3 7.51 17.39 -25.26
C GLY A 3 7.03 16.12 -24.56
N ASP A 4 6.17 15.35 -25.21
CA ASP A 4 5.46 14.24 -24.56
C ASP A 4 6.35 13.02 -24.29
N GLY A 5 7.33 12.76 -25.16
CA GLY A 5 8.28 11.66 -24.98
C GLY A 5 9.30 11.90 -23.86
N GLN A 6 9.68 13.15 -23.59
CA GLN A 6 10.60 13.49 -22.50
C GLN A 6 9.92 13.37 -21.13
N LEU A 7 8.66 13.81 -21.02
CA LEU A 7 7.88 13.71 -19.77
C LEU A 7 7.65 12.25 -19.36
N GLN A 8 7.23 11.39 -20.28
CA GLN A 8 7.03 9.97 -19.98
C GLN A 8 8.31 9.27 -19.54
N HIS A 9 9.46 9.64 -20.12
CA HIS A 9 10.74 9.01 -19.76
C HIS A 9 11.20 9.39 -18.35
N VAL A 10 11.00 10.65 -17.95
CA VAL A 10 11.31 11.14 -16.59
C VAL A 10 10.37 10.51 -15.55
N GLU A 11 9.08 10.41 -15.86
CA GLU A 11 8.09 9.79 -14.97
C GLU A 11 8.40 8.31 -14.71
N ASN A 12 8.75 7.55 -15.76
CA ASN A 12 9.10 6.14 -15.62
C ASN A 12 10.41 5.96 -14.83
N TYR A 13 11.41 6.80 -15.07
CA TYR A 13 12.67 6.74 -14.32
C TYR A 13 12.47 7.01 -12.82
N MET A 14 11.67 8.02 -12.45
CA MET A 14 11.39 8.30 -11.04
C MET A 14 10.67 7.13 -10.35
N ILE A 15 9.77 6.44 -11.06
CA ILE A 15 9.09 5.26 -10.53
C ILE A 15 10.12 4.14 -10.28
N GLU A 16 10.95 3.82 -11.27
CA GLU A 16 11.95 2.75 -11.16
C GLU A 16 12.93 3.01 -10.00
N VAL A 17 13.40 4.24 -9.83
CA VAL A 17 14.33 4.59 -8.74
C VAL A 17 13.66 4.37 -7.37
N VAL A 18 12.41 4.78 -7.20
CA VAL A 18 11.66 4.61 -5.94
C VAL A 18 11.39 3.13 -5.64
N GLU A 19 11.20 2.30 -6.68
CA GLU A 19 11.03 0.85 -6.53
C GLU A 19 12.30 0.11 -6.08
N LEU A 20 13.49 0.65 -6.35
CA LEU A 20 14.75 0.04 -5.93
C LEU A 20 15.09 0.29 -4.45
N VAL A 21 14.46 1.28 -3.82
CA VAL A 21 14.70 1.67 -2.43
C VAL A 21 14.13 0.60 -1.48
N LYS A 22 14.94 0.15 -0.51
CA LYS A 22 14.56 -0.86 0.50
C LYS A 22 13.80 -0.28 1.70
N GLU A 23 13.44 0.99 1.62
CA GLU A 23 12.58 1.68 2.58
C GLU A 23 11.18 1.86 1.97
N GLY A 24 10.15 1.71 2.80
CA GLY A 24 8.78 1.88 2.37
C GLY A 24 8.48 3.34 2.04
N VAL A 25 8.11 3.60 0.78
CA VAL A 25 7.70 4.93 0.31
C VAL A 25 6.22 4.88 -0.07
N LEU A 26 5.42 5.74 0.56
CA LEU A 26 3.99 5.88 0.28
C LEU A 26 3.66 7.32 -0.12
N ILE A 27 2.82 7.46 -1.13
CA ILE A 27 2.17 8.74 -1.46
C ILE A 27 0.74 8.67 -0.95
N LEU A 28 0.41 9.58 -0.03
CA LEU A 28 -0.91 9.68 0.56
C LEU A 28 -1.64 10.91 0.03
N SER A 29 -2.96 10.79 -0.15
CA SER A 29 -3.83 11.95 -0.30
C SER A 29 -4.07 12.64 1.04
N GLN A 30 -4.70 13.83 1.01
CA GLN A 30 -5.08 14.57 2.22
C GLN A 30 -6.01 13.79 3.16
N ASN A 31 -6.82 12.86 2.61
CA ASN A 31 -7.69 11.97 3.39
C ASN A 31 -7.04 10.62 3.72
N MET A 32 -5.70 10.55 3.74
CA MET A 32 -4.92 9.36 4.10
C MET A 32 -5.16 8.14 3.20
N LYS A 33 -5.66 8.33 1.97
CA LYS A 33 -5.75 7.25 0.98
C LYS A 33 -4.39 7.02 0.35
N ILE A 34 -3.99 5.76 0.24
CA ILE A 34 -2.74 5.38 -0.42
C ILE A 34 -2.94 5.54 -1.93
N LEU A 35 -2.27 6.53 -2.51
CA LEU A 35 -2.30 6.80 -3.94
C LEU A 35 -1.27 5.96 -4.69
N ARG A 36 -0.07 5.81 -4.10
CA ARG A 36 1.03 4.98 -4.62
C ARG A 36 1.87 4.44 -3.47
N CYS A 37 2.54 3.33 -3.71
CA CYS A 37 3.54 2.75 -2.81
C CYS A 37 4.55 1.94 -3.61
N ASN A 38 5.78 1.82 -3.11
CA ASN A 38 6.77 0.91 -3.69
C ASN A 38 6.63 -0.52 -3.15
N GLU A 39 7.39 -1.46 -3.72
CA GLU A 39 7.44 -2.86 -3.27
C GLU A 39 7.84 -2.99 -1.80
N ALA A 40 8.81 -2.20 -1.32
CA ALA A 40 9.25 -2.24 0.07
C ALA A 40 8.10 -1.91 1.07
N SER A 41 7.18 -1.01 0.72
CA SER A 41 5.98 -0.77 1.53
C SER A 41 5.04 -1.97 1.58
N LYS A 42 4.88 -2.69 0.45
CA LYS A 42 4.04 -3.90 0.41
C LYS A 42 4.62 -5.00 1.28
N GLU A 43 5.94 -5.16 1.26
CA GLU A 43 6.67 -6.08 2.13
C GLU A 43 6.52 -5.70 3.61
N MET A 44 6.71 -4.42 3.94
CA MET A 44 6.59 -3.90 5.31
C MET A 44 5.22 -4.19 5.94
N PHE A 45 4.15 -4.04 5.16
CA PHE A 45 2.79 -4.36 5.61
C PHE A 45 2.34 -5.79 5.26
N ASN A 46 3.22 -6.62 4.67
CA ASN A 46 2.89 -7.93 4.10
C ASN A 46 1.52 -7.93 3.39
N HIS A 47 1.29 -6.92 2.56
CA HIS A 47 -0.01 -6.64 1.93
C HIS A 47 0.18 -6.19 0.48
N GLN A 48 -0.33 -6.98 -0.46
CA GLN A 48 -0.13 -6.74 -1.89
C GLN A 48 -1.00 -5.60 -2.45
N LYS A 49 -2.12 -5.27 -1.78
CA LYS A 49 -3.13 -4.32 -2.27
C LYS A 49 -3.28 -3.11 -1.35
N LEU A 50 -2.20 -2.34 -1.21
CA LEU A 50 -2.19 -1.11 -0.41
C LEU A 50 -2.92 0.05 -1.09
N VAL A 51 -2.73 0.23 -2.40
CA VAL A 51 -3.31 1.36 -3.15
C VAL A 51 -4.85 1.36 -3.08
N GLY A 52 -5.42 2.52 -2.75
CA GLY A 52 -6.86 2.72 -2.56
C GLY A 52 -7.34 2.51 -1.12
N SER A 53 -6.57 1.81 -0.29
CA SER A 53 -6.86 1.61 1.12
C SER A 53 -6.57 2.88 1.94
N THR A 54 -7.16 2.97 3.13
CA THR A 54 -6.88 4.07 4.07
C THR A 54 -5.65 3.69 4.90
N TYR A 55 -4.63 4.53 4.95
CA TYR A 55 -3.37 4.22 5.64
C TYR A 55 -3.55 3.91 7.13
N THR A 56 -4.49 4.60 7.79
CA THR A 56 -4.80 4.37 9.20
C THR A 56 -5.36 2.98 9.51
N ASP A 57 -5.86 2.25 8.50
CA ASP A 57 -6.33 0.86 8.67
C ASP A 57 -5.17 -0.09 9.03
N PHE A 58 -3.95 0.28 8.64
CA PHE A 58 -2.70 -0.44 8.90
C PHE A 58 -2.01 -0.02 10.20
N ILE A 59 -2.55 0.98 10.92
CA ILE A 59 -2.03 1.47 12.20
C ILE A 59 -2.82 0.83 13.33
N HIS A 60 -2.13 0.41 14.39
CA HIS A 60 -2.78 -0.15 15.58
C HIS A 60 -3.79 0.85 16.14
N PRO A 61 -5.02 0.43 16.54
CA PRO A 61 -6.11 1.34 16.92
C PRO A 61 -5.72 2.40 17.96
N ASN A 62 -4.89 2.02 18.94
CA ASN A 62 -4.44 2.93 20.01
C ASN A 62 -3.51 4.04 19.52
N ASP A 63 -2.90 3.91 18.34
CA ASP A 63 -1.92 4.85 17.79
C ASP A 63 -2.52 5.73 16.68
N VAL A 64 -3.72 5.41 16.19
CA VAL A 64 -4.39 6.11 15.07
C VAL A 64 -4.60 7.59 15.37
N GLN A 65 -5.08 7.92 16.57
CA GLN A 65 -5.38 9.31 16.94
C GLN A 65 -4.10 10.17 16.98
N THR A 66 -3.01 9.62 17.55
CA THR A 66 -1.70 10.27 17.61
C THR A 66 -1.12 10.48 16.21
N PHE A 67 -1.26 9.49 15.33
CA PHE A 67 -0.84 9.63 13.94
C PHE A 67 -1.64 10.73 13.22
N GLN A 68 -2.97 10.70 13.32
CA GLN A 68 -3.85 11.66 12.64
C GLN A 68 -3.61 13.10 13.10
N SER A 69 -3.46 13.35 14.41
CA SER A 69 -3.19 14.69 14.92
C SER A 69 -1.88 15.24 14.37
N THR A 70 -0.84 14.42 14.34
CA THR A 70 0.47 14.79 13.80
C THR A 70 0.43 15.01 12.30
N ALA A 71 -0.25 14.14 11.56
CA ALA A 71 -0.41 14.26 10.11
C ALA A 71 -1.22 15.52 9.73
N MET A 72 -2.25 15.90 10.51
CA MET A 72 -2.99 17.14 10.30
C MET A 72 -2.13 18.39 10.52
N GLN A 73 -1.19 18.36 11.47
CA GLN A 73 -0.25 19.47 11.67
C GLN A 73 0.66 19.65 10.45
N VAL A 74 1.16 18.54 9.90
CA VAL A 74 2.00 18.57 8.68
C VAL A 74 1.21 19.08 7.48
N LEU A 75 0.00 18.56 7.26
CA LEU A 75 -0.87 18.96 6.14
C LEU A 75 -1.37 20.41 6.27
N GLY A 76 -1.54 20.91 7.50
CA GLY A 76 -1.95 22.27 7.79
C GLY A 76 -0.89 23.34 7.51
N GLY A 77 0.30 22.95 7.02
CA GLY A 77 1.37 23.89 6.67
C GLY A 77 2.17 24.40 7.87
N TYR A 78 2.05 23.76 9.03
CA TYR A 78 2.97 24.04 10.13
C TYR A 78 4.37 23.55 9.73
N SER A 79 5.40 24.36 10.02
CA SER A 79 6.80 24.21 9.58
C SER A 79 7.56 23.01 10.19
N MET A 80 6.88 21.92 10.51
CA MET A 80 7.44 20.74 11.19
C MET A 80 7.83 19.62 10.23
N THR A 81 8.08 19.89 8.94
CA THR A 81 8.58 18.83 8.03
C THR A 81 10.11 18.81 7.98
N PRO A 82 10.79 17.65 8.14
CA PRO A 82 10.21 16.30 8.31
C PRO A 82 9.74 16.01 9.75
N VAL A 83 8.68 15.20 9.89
CA VAL A 83 8.23 14.62 11.18
C VAL A 83 8.53 13.13 11.19
N THR A 84 9.05 12.65 12.33
CA THR A 84 9.14 11.21 12.63
C THR A 84 7.99 10.82 13.56
N ILE A 85 7.25 9.77 13.20
CA ILE A 85 6.17 9.20 14.01
C ILE A 85 6.48 7.72 14.21
N GLU A 86 6.47 7.27 15.46
CA GLU A 86 6.50 5.85 15.80
C GLU A 86 5.07 5.38 16.10
N TYR A 87 4.66 4.30 15.45
CA TYR A 87 3.36 3.68 15.67
C TYR A 87 3.48 2.17 15.45
N ARG A 88 2.57 1.40 16.03
CA ARG A 88 2.50 -0.05 15.83
C ARG A 88 1.69 -0.38 14.58
N VAL A 89 2.13 -1.37 13.82
CA VAL A 89 1.35 -1.92 12.70
C VAL A 89 0.17 -2.72 13.25
N ASN A 90 -1.00 -2.59 12.62
CA ASN A 90 -2.20 -3.35 12.97
C ASN A 90 -2.07 -4.82 12.53
N PRO A 91 -2.02 -5.79 13.45
CA PRO A 91 -1.85 -7.20 13.10
C PRO A 91 -3.02 -7.75 12.26
N LYS A 92 -4.21 -7.16 12.38
CA LYS A 92 -5.41 -7.59 11.63
C LYS A 92 -5.40 -7.10 10.18
N ALA A 93 -4.62 -6.07 9.86
CA ALA A 93 -4.49 -5.58 8.49
C ALA A 93 -3.79 -6.60 7.57
N HIS A 94 -3.00 -7.51 8.16
CA HIS A 94 -2.36 -8.62 7.44
C HIS A 94 -3.32 -9.77 7.08
N ALA A 95 -4.48 -9.88 7.73
CA ALA A 95 -5.33 -11.07 7.64
C ALA A 95 -6.23 -11.12 6.39
N SER A 96 -6.34 -10.05 5.62
CA SER A 96 -7.30 -9.94 4.50
C SER A 96 -6.80 -10.46 3.15
N VAL A 97 -5.61 -11.07 3.06
CA VAL A 97 -5.01 -11.53 1.77
C VAL A 97 -5.18 -13.03 1.51
N GLN A 98 -5.63 -13.83 2.47
CA GLN A 98 -6.04 -15.21 2.16
C GLN A 98 -7.50 -15.23 1.68
N GLU A 99 -7.72 -14.85 0.42
CA GLU A 99 -8.92 -15.31 -0.29
C GLU A 99 -8.84 -16.84 -0.35
N LEU A 100 -9.56 -17.52 0.53
CA LEU A 100 -9.87 -18.93 0.40
C LEU A 100 -10.54 -19.12 -0.99
N PRO A 101 -10.05 -20.02 -1.85
CA PRO A 101 -10.77 -20.33 -3.08
C PRO A 101 -12.15 -20.85 -2.69
N THR A 102 -13.18 -20.05 -2.97
CA THR A 102 -14.55 -20.46 -2.75
C THR A 102 -14.83 -21.51 -3.82
N VAL A 103 -14.67 -22.79 -3.47
CA VAL A 103 -15.13 -23.90 -4.30
C VAL A 103 -16.64 -23.75 -4.40
N GLN A 104 -17.11 -23.16 -5.49
CA GLN A 104 -18.48 -23.34 -5.91
C GLN A 104 -18.62 -24.83 -6.22
N LYS A 105 -19.22 -25.59 -5.30
CA LYS A 105 -19.75 -26.91 -5.61
C LYS A 105 -20.86 -26.69 -6.63
N SER A 106 -20.53 -26.75 -7.92
CA SER A 106 -21.54 -27.05 -8.92
C SER A 106 -22.03 -28.47 -8.63
N SER A 107 -23.30 -28.57 -8.28
CA SER A 107 -24.04 -29.82 -8.24
C SER A 107 -23.96 -30.47 -9.62
N GLY A 108 -23.11 -31.49 -9.76
CA GLY A 108 -23.10 -32.40 -10.90
C GLY A 108 -21.85 -32.32 -11.77
N GLY A 109 -21.02 -33.37 -11.73
CA GLY A 109 -20.06 -33.68 -12.80
C GLY A 109 -18.60 -33.81 -12.38
N SER A 110 -18.22 -35.00 -11.91
CA SER A 110 -16.91 -35.67 -12.05
C SER A 110 -15.64 -34.81 -12.21
N THR A 111 -14.88 -34.63 -11.13
CA THR A 111 -13.49 -34.11 -11.18
C THR A 111 -12.52 -35.24 -11.55
N ARG A 112 -11.91 -35.17 -12.75
CA ARG A 112 -10.65 -35.89 -13.06
C ARG A 112 -9.50 -34.90 -12.90
N ASN A 113 -8.65 -35.11 -11.89
CA ASN A 113 -7.39 -34.39 -11.74
C ASN A 113 -6.33 -35.05 -12.65
N TYR A 114 -5.80 -34.29 -13.61
CA TYR A 114 -4.57 -34.67 -14.33
C TYR A 114 -3.40 -33.91 -13.71
N PHE A 115 -2.51 -34.63 -13.02
CA PHE A 115 -1.14 -34.19 -12.76
C PHE A 115 -0.27 -34.70 -13.91
N GLY A 116 0.19 -33.79 -14.78
CA GLY A 116 1.24 -34.06 -15.76
C GLY A 116 2.60 -33.88 -15.11
N LYS A 117 3.48 -34.86 -15.33
CA LYS A 117 4.86 -34.98 -14.82
C LYS A 117 5.80 -33.91 -15.36
#